data_AF-A0A539DXS2-F1
#
_entry.id   AF-A0A539DXS2-F1
#
_cell.length_a   1.000
_cell.length_b   1.000
_cell.length_c   1.000
_cell.angle_alpha   90.00
_cell.angle_beta   90.00
_cell.angle_gamma   90.00
#
_symmetry.space_group_name_H-M   'P 1'
#
loop_
_entity.id
_entity.type
_entity.pdbx_description
1 polymer ?
#
loop_
_entity_poly.entity_id
_entity_poly.type
_entity_poly.pdbx_seq_one_letter_code
_entity_poly.pdbx_strand_id
1 'polypeptide(L)' 'RQDKQFRTRVTYGAPLTFLLFKFGKGNRLFDDTTATVNFEYFRSLSSITNYTYRNFKSTMMLTKRVEF' A
#
# COMPACT_ATOMS: atom_id res chain seq x y z
N ARG A 1 31.55 7.69 -7.95
CA ARG A 1 30.24 7.23 -8.47
C ARG A 1 29.24 7.32 -7.32
N GLN A 2 28.38 8.34 -7.29
CA GLN A 2 27.32 8.43 -6.28
C GLN A 2 25.98 8.35 -7.02
N ASP A 3 25.42 7.16 -7.12
CA ASP A 3 24.04 6.99 -7.56
C ASP A 3 23.15 7.36 -6.36
N LYS A 4 22.36 8.45 -6.50
CA LYS A 4 21.43 8.87 -5.45
C LYS A 4 20.14 8.08 -5.62
N GLN A 5 19.95 7.09 -4.75
CA GLN A 5 18.78 6.24 -4.71
C GLN A 5 17.90 6.64 -3.52
N PHE A 6 16.62 6.88 -3.79
CA PHE A 6 15.61 7.17 -2.78
C PHE A 6 14.45 6.17 -2.93
N ARG A 7 14.15 5.43 -1.86
CA ARG A 7 13.03 4.50 -1.80
C ARG A 7 12.22 4.80 -0.57
N THR A 8 10.93 5.06 -0.74
CA THR A 8 9.98 5.20 0.36
C THR A 8 8.88 4.16 0.20
N ARG A 9 8.56 3.45 1.29
CA ARG A 9 7.44 2.53 1.35
C ARG A 9 6.54 2.94 2.50
N VAL A 10 5.26 3.07 2.21
CA VAL A 10 4.20 3.33 3.20
C VAL A 10 3.24 2.16 3.15
N THR A 11 3.01 1.56 4.31
CA THR A 11 2.05 0.47 4.50
C THR A 11 1.02 0.95 5.51
N TYR A 12 -0.25 0.91 5.13
CA TYR A 12 -1.37 1.23 6.01
C TYR A 12 -2.37 0.09 6.01
N GLY A 13 -2.72 -0.41 7.20
CA GLY A 13 -3.70 -1.47 7.40
C GLY A 13 -4.79 -1.01 8.34
N ALA A 14 -6.05 -1.16 7.95
CA ALA A 14 -7.20 -0.86 8.80
C ALA A 14 -8.37 -1.81 8.53
N PRO A 15 -9.21 -2.10 9.54
CA PRO A 15 -10.45 -2.84 9.35
C PRO A 15 -11.34 -2.14 8.32
N LEU A 16 -12.03 -2.90 7.45
CA LEU A 16 -12.96 -2.31 6.48
C LEU A 16 -14.08 -1.55 7.17
N THR A 17 -14.52 -2.00 8.35
CA THR A 17 -15.52 -1.31 9.16
C THR A 17 -15.11 0.12 9.52
N PHE A 18 -13.81 0.38 9.73
CA PHE A 18 -13.31 1.73 10.01
C PHE A 18 -13.28 2.61 8.75
N LEU A 19 -12.87 2.04 7.60
CA LEU A 19 -12.81 2.76 6.32
C LEU A 19 -14.21 3.03 5.73
N LEU A 20 -15.15 2.12 5.91
CA LEU A 20 -16.50 2.19 5.38
C LEU A 20 -17.54 2.43 6.49
N PHE A 21 -17.22 3.26 7.48
CA PHE A 21 -18.06 3.48 8.68
C PHE A 21 -19.57 3.71 8.40
N LYS A 22 -19.92 4.28 7.23
CA LYS A 22 -21.32 4.47 6.79
C LYS A 22 -22.00 3.24 6.16
N PHE A 23 -21.24 2.30 5.61
CA PHE A 23 -21.75 1.11 4.89
C PHE A 23 -21.41 -0.23 5.57
N GLY A 24 -20.45 -0.24 6.50
CA GLY A 24 -19.90 -1.44 7.11
C GLY A 24 -20.51 -1.80 8.46
N LYS A 25 -21.21 -0.87 9.13
CA LYS A 25 -21.71 -1.09 10.50
C LYS A 25 -22.84 -2.12 10.49
N GLY A 26 -22.54 -3.35 10.92
CA GLY A 26 -23.52 -4.44 11.07
C GLY A 26 -23.52 -5.49 9.95
N ASN A 27 -22.60 -5.41 8.98
CA ASN A 27 -22.44 -6.47 7.98
C ASN A 27 -21.19 -7.30 8.31
N ARG A 28 -21.42 -8.56 8.70
CA ARG A 28 -20.38 -9.56 9.01
C ARG A 28 -19.27 -9.65 7.96
N LEU A 29 -19.59 -9.36 6.69
CA LEU A 29 -18.58 -9.37 5.63
C LEU A 29 -17.50 -8.29 5.82
N PHE A 30 -17.83 -7.15 6.43
CA PHE A 30 -16.89 -6.04 6.62
C PHE A 30 -16.21 -6.06 7.98
N ASP A 31 -16.88 -6.59 9.02
CA ASP A 31 -16.32 -6.72 10.36
C ASP A 31 -15.11 -7.65 10.42
N ASP A 32 -15.15 -8.74 9.65
CA ASP A 32 -14.05 -9.71 9.59
C ASP A 32 -13.03 -9.43 8.48
N THR A 33 -13.18 -8.33 7.72
CA THR A 33 -12.29 -8.01 6.61
C THR A 33 -11.36 -6.84 6.95
N THR A 34 -10.07 -7.06 6.79
CA THR A 34 -9.02 -6.03 6.91
C THR A 34 -8.55 -5.60 5.52
N ALA A 35 -8.45 -4.30 5.29
CA ALA A 35 -7.82 -3.74 4.10
C ALA A 35 -6.40 -3.32 4.43
N THR A 36 -5.46 -3.72 3.57
CA THR A 36 -4.07 -3.25 3.60
C THR A 36 -3.74 -2.58 2.28
N VAL A 37 -3.20 -1.37 2.36
CA VAL A 37 -2.74 -0.61 1.20
C VAL A 37 -1.25 -0.34 1.35
N ASN A 38 -0.51 -0.70 0.32
CA ASN A 38 0.93 -0.53 0.21
C ASN A 38 1.24 0.44 -0.94
N PHE A 39 1.95 1.51 -0.62
CA PHE A 39 2.47 2.45 -1.60
C PHE A 39 3.99 2.43 -1.56
N GLU A 40 4.60 2.23 -2.72
CA GLU A 40 6.05 2.25 -2.87
C GLU A 40 6.44 3.26 -3.96
N TYR A 41 7.30 4.20 -3.56
CA TYR A 41 7.88 5.20 -4.45
C TYR A 41 9.39 4.99 -4.54
N PHE A 42 9.87 4.79 -5.76
CA PHE A 42 11.28 4.57 -6.05
C PHE A 42 11.80 5.57 -7.07
N ARG A 43 12.89 6.27 -6.71
CA ARG A 43 13.60 7.21 -7.58
C ARG A 43 15.10 6.94 -7.52
N SER A 44 15.73 6.75 -8.68
CA SER A 44 17.18 6.64 -8.81
C SER A 44 17.70 7.62 -9.86
N LEU A 45 18.76 8.35 -9.51
CA LEU A 45 19.50 9.26 -10.39
C LEU A 45 20.88 8.68 -10.65
N SER A 46 21.19 8.30 -11.89
CA SER A 46 22.51 7.81 -12.26
C SER A 46 23.34 8.87 -13.00
N SER A 47 24.59 9.03 -12.59
CA SER A 47 25.50 10.11 -13.05
C SER A 47 26.17 9.87 -14.41
N ILE A 48 25.98 8.71 -15.04
CA ILE A 48 26.78 8.30 -16.21
C ILE A 48 26.07 8.53 -17.54
N THR A 49 24.74 8.53 -17.55
CA THR A 49 23.94 8.69 -18.79
C THR A 49 22.72 9.60 -18.62
N ASN A 50 22.62 10.36 -17.52
CA ASN A 50 21.50 11.30 -17.29
C ASN A 50 20.10 10.65 -17.31
N TYR A 51 20.01 9.34 -17.02
CA TYR A 51 18.73 8.64 -16.91
C TYR A 51 18.17 8.75 -15.48
N THR A 52 16.96 9.28 -15.37
CA THR A 52 16.18 9.27 -14.12
C THR A 52 15.23 8.08 -14.15
N TYR A 53 15.45 7.08 -13.28
CA TYR A 53 14.53 5.97 -13.14
C TYR A 53 13.47 6.30 -12.09
N ARG A 54 12.20 6.36 -12.49
CA ARG A 54 11.05 6.54 -11.61
C ARG A 54 10.18 5.30 -11.68
N ASN A 55 9.96 4.64 -10.55
CA ASN A 55 9.06 3.50 -10.46
C ASN A 55 8.04 3.77 -9.35
N PHE A 56 6.76 3.68 -9.71
CA PHE A 56 5.65 3.83 -8.81
C PHE A 56 4.90 2.50 -8.75
N LYS A 57 4.78 1.94 -7.55
CA LYS A 57 4.05 0.70 -7.31
C LYS A 57 3.05 0.92 -6.19
N SER A 58 1.78 0.64 -6.49
CA SER A 58 0.73 0.54 -5.47
C SER A 58 0.23 -0.90 -5.41
N THR A 59 -0.11 -1.38 -4.23
CA THR A 59 -0.62 -2.75 -4.04
C THR A 59 -1.66 -2.72 -2.93
N MET A 60 -2.82 -3.29 -3.18
CA MET A 60 -3.92 -3.39 -2.21
C MET A 60 -4.21 -4.85 -1.93
N MET A 61 -4.50 -5.17 -0.67
CA MET A 61 -4.83 -6.51 -0.22
C MET A 61 -6.05 -6.46 0.70
N LEU A 62 -6.98 -7.37 0.48
CA LEU A 62 -8.12 -7.61 1.36
C LEU A 62 -7.91 -8.96 2.03
N THR A 63 -8.01 -8.99 3.35
CA THR A 63 -7.85 -10.22 4.14
C THR A 63 -9.10 -10.42 4.98
N LYS A 64 -9.78 -11.55 4.80
CA LYS A 64 -10.96 -11.92 5.58
C LYS A 64 -10.61 -13.00 6.59
N ARG A 65 -10.97 -12.80 7.86
CA ARG A 65 -10.92 -13.85 8.89
C ARG A 65 -12.08 -14.82 8.65
N VAL A 66 -11.78 -16.11 8.57
CA VAL A 66 -12.79 -17.18 8.47
C VAL A 66 -12.65 -18.03 9.73
N GLU A 67 -13.69 -18.02 10.57
CA GLU A 67 -13.79 -18.90 11.73
C GLU A 67 -14.63 -20.12 11.34
N PHE A 68 -14.13 -21.32 11.67
CA PHE A 68 -14.75 -22.62 11.38
C PHE A 68 -15.22 -23.26 12.67
#